data_AF-A0A5B8YJN3-F1
#
_entry.id   AF-A0A5B8YJN3-F1
#
_cell.length_a   1.000
_cell.length_b   1.000
_cell.length_c   1.000
_cell.angle_alpha   90.00
_cell.angle_beta   90.00
_cell.angle_gamma   90.00
#
_symmetry.space_group_name_H-M   'P 1'
#
loop_
_entity.id
_entity.type
_entity.pdbx_description
1 polymer ?
#
loop_
_entity_poly.entity_id
_entity_poly.type
_entity_poly.pdbx_seq_one_letter_code
_entity_poly.pdbx_strand_id
1 'polypeptide(L)'
;MKISLPALFLFLCSSFLMNAQNHIEVEITNFKSNKGVAYIGLYDSENSFLNTAFKGEKLTIKNNKVVYTFKDIPAGNYAISAFHDEDENGELSTNFLGIPKESYGASNNAPSRFGPPKWKDARFRVTAGETVYQKIEL
;
A
#
# COMPACT_ATOMS: atom_id res chain seq x y z
N MET A 1 7.95 -15.19 -66.33
CA MET A 1 7.33 -14.13 -65.51
C MET A 1 7.46 -14.56 -64.05
N LYS A 2 8.40 -13.98 -63.29
CA LYS A 2 8.68 -14.35 -61.88
C LYS A 2 7.88 -13.41 -60.98
N ILE A 3 6.89 -13.95 -60.28
CA ILE A 3 6.10 -13.19 -59.29
C ILE A 3 6.81 -13.36 -57.94
N SER A 4 7.40 -12.29 -57.43
CA SER A 4 8.01 -12.24 -56.11
C SER A 4 6.95 -11.96 -55.05
N LEU A 5 6.80 -12.88 -54.10
CA LEU A 5 5.95 -12.77 -52.92
C LEU A 5 6.60 -11.79 -51.92
N PRO A 6 5.94 -10.74 -51.40
CA PRO A 6 6.54 -9.92 -50.36
C PRO A 6 6.50 -10.73 -49.06
N ALA A 7 7.67 -10.92 -48.45
CA ALA A 7 7.79 -11.51 -47.13
C ALA A 7 7.06 -10.63 -46.11
N LEU A 8 5.94 -11.13 -45.61
CA LEU A 8 5.19 -10.57 -44.49
C LEU A 8 6.07 -10.68 -43.23
N PHE A 9 6.73 -9.59 -42.84
CA PHE A 9 7.48 -9.53 -41.59
C PHE A 9 6.46 -9.34 -40.44
N LEU A 10 5.91 -10.46 -39.96
CA LEU A 10 5.07 -10.48 -38.77
C LEU A 10 5.99 -10.24 -37.56
N PHE A 11 6.13 -8.99 -37.15
CA PHE A 11 6.82 -8.63 -35.91
C PHE A 11 5.93 -9.07 -34.74
N LEU A 12 6.03 -10.35 -34.35
CA LEU A 12 5.52 -10.86 -33.09
C LEU A 12 6.35 -10.20 -31.98
N CYS A 13 5.94 -9.00 -31.58
CA CYS A 13 6.27 -8.46 -30.27
C CYS A 13 5.57 -9.36 -29.25
N SER A 14 6.21 -10.47 -28.89
CA SER A 14 5.96 -11.15 -27.63
C SER A 14 6.41 -10.19 -26.54
N SER A 15 5.54 -9.25 -26.18
CA SER A 15 5.64 -8.53 -24.93
C SER A 15 5.74 -9.59 -23.85
N PHE A 16 6.92 -9.72 -23.25
CA PHE A 16 7.07 -10.46 -22.00
C PHE A 16 6.06 -9.84 -21.03
N LEU A 17 4.95 -10.54 -20.81
CA LEU A 17 4.11 -10.32 -19.66
C LEU A 17 4.95 -10.75 -18.46
N MET A 18 5.83 -9.84 -17.98
CA MET A 18 6.32 -9.90 -16.62
C MET A 18 5.08 -9.71 -15.75
N ASN A 19 4.42 -10.83 -15.45
CA ASN A 19 3.41 -10.87 -14.42
C ASN A 19 4.12 -10.41 -13.15
N ALA A 20 3.73 -9.26 -12.60
CA ALA A 20 4.39 -8.69 -11.45
C ALA A 20 4.21 -9.66 -10.26
N GLN A 21 5.21 -10.47 -9.94
CA GLN A 21 5.17 -11.45 -8.83
C GLN A 21 5.58 -10.82 -7.49
N ASN A 22 5.57 -9.49 -7.38
CA ASN A 22 6.00 -8.86 -6.14
C ASN A 22 4.85 -8.79 -5.15
N HIS A 23 5.18 -8.96 -3.88
CA HIS A 23 4.23 -8.93 -2.79
C HIS A 23 4.70 -7.96 -1.72
N ILE A 24 3.75 -7.34 -1.03
CA ILE A 24 4.04 -6.57 0.17
C ILE A 24 3.25 -7.21 1.30
N GLU A 25 3.97 -7.86 2.21
CA GLU A 25 3.42 -8.38 3.44
C GLU A 25 3.50 -7.30 4.52
N VAL A 26 2.39 -7.07 5.20
CA VAL A 26 2.29 -6.05 6.22
C VAL A 26 1.72 -6.62 7.51
N GLU A 27 2.44 -6.39 8.60
CA GLU A 27 1.97 -6.63 9.96
C GLU A 27 1.75 -5.29 10.66
N ILE A 28 0.53 -5.05 11.12
CA ILE A 28 0.16 -3.85 11.88
C ILE A 28 -0.14 -4.27 13.30
N THR A 29 0.52 -3.64 14.27
CA THR A 29 0.43 -3.96 15.70
C THR A 29 0.05 -2.74 16.53
N ASN A 30 -0.20 -2.96 17.82
CA ASN A 30 -0.56 -1.93 18.81
C ASN A 30 -1.95 -1.30 18.61
N PHE A 31 -2.88 -2.03 18.00
CA PHE A 31 -4.29 -1.65 18.07
C PHE A 31 -4.73 -1.62 19.54
N LYS A 32 -5.43 -0.56 19.96
CA LYS A 32 -5.86 -0.40 21.36
C LYS A 32 -6.89 -1.44 21.79
N SER A 33 -7.63 -1.99 20.83
CA SER A 33 -8.59 -3.07 21.02
C SER A 33 -8.87 -3.82 19.71
N ASN A 34 -9.62 -4.93 19.79
CA ASN A 34 -10.16 -5.61 18.60
C ASN A 34 -11.52 -5.04 18.14
N LYS A 35 -12.03 -3.98 18.77
CA LYS A 35 -13.31 -3.37 18.40
C LYS A 35 -13.16 -2.62 17.07
N GLY A 36 -14.17 -2.69 16.20
CA GLY A 36 -14.13 -1.98 14.91
C GLY A 36 -13.18 -2.66 13.92
N VAL A 37 -12.55 -1.88 13.05
CA VAL A 37 -11.74 -2.39 11.94
C VAL A 37 -10.45 -1.61 11.72
N ALA A 38 -9.51 -2.22 11.00
CA ALA A 38 -8.35 -1.54 10.47
C ALA A 38 -8.59 -1.16 9.01
N TYR A 39 -8.32 0.09 8.66
CA TYR A 39 -8.13 0.49 7.27
C TYR A 39 -6.66 0.50 6.95
N ILE A 40 -6.31 -0.02 5.77
CA ILE A 40 -4.95 0.02 5.24
C ILE A 40 -4.97 0.55 3.81
N GLY A 41 -4.04 1.45 3.50
CA GLY A 41 -3.83 2.00 2.17
C GLY A 41 -2.40 1.82 1.71
N LEU A 42 -2.21 1.32 0.50
CA LEU A 42 -0.95 1.30 -0.24
C LEU A 42 -0.95 2.46 -1.24
N TYR A 43 0.12 3.24 -1.27
CA TYR A 43 0.26 4.44 -2.11
C TYR A 43 1.52 4.31 -2.96
N ASP A 44 1.45 4.76 -4.20
CA ASP A 44 2.50 4.62 -5.23
C ASP A 44 3.16 5.96 -5.60
N SER A 45 2.73 7.07 -5.00
CA SER A 45 3.33 8.39 -5.22
C SER A 45 3.20 9.32 -4.01
N GLU A 46 4.05 10.34 -3.97
CA GLU A 46 3.99 11.39 -2.96
C GLU A 46 2.67 12.18 -3.00
N ASN A 47 2.16 12.45 -4.21
CA ASN A 47 0.94 13.23 -4.40
C ASN A 47 -0.32 12.47 -3.96
N SER A 48 -0.30 11.14 -4.02
CA SER A 48 -1.43 10.29 -3.65
C SER A 48 -1.41 9.91 -2.16
N PHE A 49 -0.26 9.99 -1.49
CA PHE A 49 -0.07 9.56 -0.11
C PHE A 49 -1.05 10.23 0.87
N LEU A 50 -1.73 9.41 1.67
CA LEU A 50 -2.79 9.80 2.62
C LEU A 50 -4.06 10.42 2.00
N ASN A 51 -4.20 10.37 0.68
CA ASN A 51 -5.38 10.90 -0.02
C ASN A 51 -6.06 9.82 -0.88
N THR A 52 -5.37 9.30 -1.90
CA THR A 52 -5.93 8.31 -2.83
C THR A 52 -5.05 7.08 -2.86
N ALA A 53 -5.52 5.97 -2.28
CA ALA A 53 -4.76 4.73 -2.25
C ALA A 53 -4.70 4.08 -3.65
N PHE A 54 -3.53 3.55 -4.02
CA PHE A 54 -3.36 2.66 -5.16
C PHE A 54 -4.11 1.34 -4.94
N LYS A 55 -4.03 0.80 -3.71
CA LYS A 55 -4.86 -0.31 -3.21
C LYS A 55 -5.22 -0.06 -1.75
N GLY A 56 -6.41 -0.46 -1.32
CA GLY A 56 -6.81 -0.31 0.08
C GLY A 56 -7.81 -1.37 0.51
N GLU A 57 -7.86 -1.64 1.81
CA GLU A 57 -8.68 -2.71 2.39
C GLU A 57 -9.23 -2.33 3.78
N LYS A 58 -10.39 -2.91 4.12
CA LYS A 58 -10.98 -2.93 5.47
C LYS A 58 -10.76 -4.32 6.08
N LEU A 59 -10.08 -4.39 7.22
CA LEU A 59 -9.59 -5.64 7.80
C LEU A 59 -10.08 -5.83 9.25
N THR A 60 -10.41 -7.06 9.61
CA THR A 60 -10.75 -7.41 10.99
C THR A 60 -9.51 -7.46 11.87
N ILE A 61 -9.55 -6.78 13.01
CA ILE A 61 -8.46 -6.79 14.01
C ILE A 61 -8.60 -8.03 14.88
N LYS A 62 -7.50 -8.78 15.05
CA LYS A 62 -7.45 -9.95 15.94
C LYS A 62 -6.20 -9.91 16.79
N ASN A 63 -6.34 -10.11 18.10
CA ASN A 63 -5.23 -10.04 19.06
C ASN A 63 -4.43 -8.73 18.93
N ASN A 64 -5.14 -7.61 18.79
CA ASN A 64 -4.59 -6.26 18.63
C ASN A 64 -3.59 -6.16 17.46
N LYS A 65 -3.85 -6.94 16.40
CA LYS A 65 -2.97 -7.09 15.25
C LYS A 65 -3.75 -7.35 13.96
N VAL A 66 -3.15 -6.96 12.84
CA VAL A 66 -3.57 -7.30 11.48
C VAL A 66 -2.36 -7.79 10.69
N VAL A 67 -2.54 -8.84 9.88
CA VAL A 67 -1.57 -9.29 8.89
C VAL A 67 -2.27 -9.35 7.55
N TYR A 68 -1.67 -8.75 6.52
CA TYR A 68 -2.24 -8.68 5.17
C TYR A 68 -1.14 -8.75 4.10
N THR A 69 -1.50 -9.17 2.89
CA THR A 69 -0.57 -9.25 1.76
C THR A 69 -1.17 -8.54 0.56
N PHE A 70 -0.55 -7.43 0.15
CA PHE A 70 -0.81 -6.85 -1.16
C PHE A 70 -0.11 -7.70 -2.23
N LYS A 71 -0.91 -8.28 -3.14
CA LYS A 71 -0.40 -9.12 -4.24
C LYS A 71 -0.31 -8.36 -5.55
N ASP A 72 0.49 -8.92 -6.45
CA ASP A 72 0.68 -8.47 -7.82
C ASP A 72 1.07 -6.99 -7.92
N ILE A 73 2.14 -6.63 -7.23
CA ILE A 73 2.59 -5.25 -7.09
C ILE A 73 3.68 -4.95 -8.12
N PRO A 74 3.52 -3.93 -8.99
CA PRO A 74 4.59 -3.50 -9.88
C PRO A 74 5.86 -3.12 -9.11
N ALA A 75 7.02 -3.23 -9.76
CA ALA A 75 8.24 -2.66 -9.17
C ALA A 75 8.09 -1.13 -9.11
N GLY A 76 8.46 -0.52 -7.98
CA GLY A 76 8.18 0.90 -7.73
C GLY A 76 8.55 1.35 -6.33
N ASN A 77 8.20 2.59 -6.01
CA ASN A 77 8.26 3.09 -4.63
C ASN A 77 6.84 3.13 -4.07
N TYR A 78 6.71 2.69 -2.83
CA TYR A 78 5.42 2.61 -2.16
C TYR A 78 5.51 3.13 -0.74
N ALA A 79 4.38 3.61 -0.21
CA ALA A 79 4.19 3.83 1.22
C ALA A 79 2.87 3.20 1.66
N ILE A 80 2.79 2.81 2.92
CA ILE A 80 1.57 2.29 3.54
C ILE A 80 1.11 3.28 4.60
N SER A 81 -0.19 3.51 4.71
CA SER A 81 -0.82 4.05 5.91
C SER A 81 -1.81 3.04 6.47
N ALA A 82 -2.03 3.11 7.78
CA ALA A 82 -3.07 2.34 8.44
C ALA A 82 -3.68 3.15 9.59
N PHE A 83 -4.97 2.92 9.86
CA PHE A 83 -5.61 3.45 11.05
C PHE A 83 -6.66 2.50 11.62
N HIS A 84 -6.92 2.64 12.91
CA HIS A 84 -7.94 1.92 13.65
C HIS A 84 -9.23 2.73 13.64
N ASP A 85 -10.26 2.25 12.95
CA ASP A 85 -11.60 2.82 12.98
C ASP A 85 -12.43 2.10 14.06
N GLU A 86 -12.50 2.72 15.25
CA GLU A 86 -13.15 2.15 16.44
C GLU A 86 -14.67 2.32 16.44
N ASP A 87 -15.20 3.29 15.69
CA ASP A 87 -16.61 3.62 15.60
C ASP A 87 -17.27 3.22 14.27
N GLU A 88 -16.47 2.69 13.33
CA GLU A 88 -16.85 2.17 12.02
C GLU A 88 -17.46 3.22 11.07
N ASN A 89 -17.01 4.47 11.17
CA ASN A 89 -17.47 5.55 10.30
C ASN A 89 -16.74 5.62 8.94
N GLY A 90 -15.64 4.87 8.77
CA GLY A 90 -14.85 4.78 7.54
C GLY A 90 -13.80 5.86 7.35
N GLU A 91 -13.62 6.76 8.31
CA GLU A 91 -12.70 7.89 8.28
C GLU A 91 -11.80 7.91 9.52
N LEU A 92 -10.60 8.47 9.39
CA LEU A 92 -9.77 8.72 10.56
C LEU A 92 -10.36 9.88 11.36
N SER A 93 -10.98 9.59 12.49
CA SER A 93 -11.65 10.59 13.30
C SER A 93 -10.66 11.61 13.87
N THR A 94 -10.90 12.91 13.62
CA THR A 94 -10.10 14.00 14.18
C THR A 94 -10.90 14.89 15.14
N ASN A 95 -10.19 15.68 15.95
CA ASN A 95 -10.80 16.81 16.67
C ASN A 95 -10.88 18.07 15.78
N PHE A 96 -11.39 19.18 16.32
CA PHE A 96 -11.55 20.46 15.60
C PHE A 96 -10.21 21.11 15.18
N LEU A 97 -9.07 20.63 15.70
CA LEU A 97 -7.71 21.04 15.31
C LEU A 97 -7.08 20.07 14.29
N GLY A 98 -7.82 19.06 13.81
CA GLY A 98 -7.30 18.05 12.90
C GLY A 98 -6.40 16.99 13.55
N ILE A 99 -6.36 16.91 14.89
CA ILE A 99 -5.57 15.90 15.60
C ILE A 99 -6.36 14.58 15.62
N PRO A 100 -5.76 13.46 15.17
CA PRO A 100 -6.41 12.15 15.21
C PRO A 100 -6.77 11.74 16.64
N LYS A 101 -8.00 11.24 16.81
CA LYS A 101 -8.51 10.63 18.04
C LYS A 101 -8.22 9.13 18.09
N GLU A 102 -8.12 8.53 16.90
CA GLU A 102 -7.82 7.12 16.69
C GLU A 102 -6.34 6.89 16.39
N SER A 103 -5.87 5.67 16.65
CA SER A 103 -4.48 5.29 16.39
C SER A 103 -4.24 5.08 14.91
N TYR A 104 -3.12 5.58 14.41
CA TYR A 104 -2.74 5.53 13.01
C TYR A 104 -1.23 5.41 12.88
N GLY A 105 -0.77 4.88 11.75
CA GLY A 105 0.65 4.68 11.48
C GLY A 105 0.93 4.59 9.99
N ALA A 106 2.22 4.56 9.66
CA ALA A 106 2.69 4.40 8.28
C ALA A 106 3.89 3.45 8.21
N SER A 107 4.19 2.96 7.01
CA SER A 107 5.40 2.17 6.74
C SER A 107 6.67 2.87 7.23
N ASN A 108 7.72 2.07 7.49
CA ASN A 108 8.95 2.50 8.16
C ASN A 108 8.74 3.15 9.55
N ASN A 109 7.56 3.03 10.16
CA ASN A 109 7.18 3.77 11.37
C ASN A 109 7.48 5.27 11.24
N ALA A 110 7.15 5.84 10.07
CA ALA A 110 7.43 7.23 9.77
C ALA A 110 6.81 8.16 10.83
N PRO A 111 7.57 9.11 11.40
CA PRO A 111 7.12 9.90 12.53
C PRO A 111 6.03 10.89 12.15
N SER A 112 5.04 11.07 13.03
CA SER A 112 3.95 12.04 12.88
C SER A 112 3.99 13.16 13.93
N ARG A 113 5.21 13.58 14.33
CA ARG A 113 5.43 14.54 15.44
C ARG A 113 4.97 15.97 15.13
N PHE A 114 4.97 16.36 13.86
CA PHE A 114 4.65 17.72 13.41
C PHE A 114 3.66 17.68 12.24
N GLY A 115 2.59 16.91 12.41
CA GLY A 115 1.59 16.63 11.37
C GLY A 115 1.67 15.19 10.86
N PRO A 116 0.98 14.89 9.75
CA PRO A 116 0.93 13.53 9.20
C PRO A 116 2.33 13.03 8.81
N PRO A 117 2.52 11.69 8.71
CA PRO A 117 3.77 11.13 8.23
C PRO A 117 4.07 11.66 6.82
N LYS A 118 5.34 11.84 6.49
CA LYS A 118 5.77 12.33 5.18
C LYS A 118 6.09 11.16 4.28
N TRP A 119 5.70 11.26 3.00
CA TRP A 119 6.02 10.26 1.98
C TRP A 119 7.49 9.86 1.98
N LYS A 120 8.39 10.86 2.06
CA LYS A 120 9.83 10.61 2.04
C LYS A 120 10.35 9.70 3.17
N ASP A 121 9.67 9.69 4.31
CA ASP A 121 10.05 8.92 5.49
C ASP A 121 9.32 7.57 5.49
N ALA A 122 8.10 7.52 4.94
CA ALA A 122 7.29 6.31 4.86
C ALA A 122 7.61 5.42 3.66
N ARG A 123 8.19 5.96 2.58
CA ARG A 123 8.36 5.20 1.34
C ARG A 123 9.42 4.11 1.45
N PHE A 124 9.19 3.01 0.74
CA PHE A 124 10.13 1.92 0.52
C PHE A 124 10.08 1.49 -0.95
N ARG A 125 11.10 0.75 -1.39
CA ARG A 125 11.22 0.29 -2.79
C ARG A 125 10.82 -1.17 -2.88
N VAL A 126 10.09 -1.51 -3.95
CA VAL A 126 9.80 -2.89 -4.37
C VAL A 126 10.54 -3.13 -5.69
N THR A 127 11.34 -4.19 -5.73
CA THR A 127 12.06 -4.64 -6.94
C THR A 127 11.43 -5.91 -7.52
N ALA A 128 11.81 -6.28 -8.75
CA ALA A 128 11.20 -7.41 -9.43
C ALA A 128 11.57 -8.76 -8.78
N GLY A 129 10.57 -9.62 -8.58
CA GLY A 129 10.69 -10.91 -7.91
C GLY A 129 10.77 -10.84 -6.39
N GLU A 130 10.40 -9.71 -5.78
CA GLU A 130 10.60 -9.44 -4.35
C GLU A 130 9.31 -9.58 -3.53
N THR A 131 9.41 -10.13 -2.32
CA THR A 131 8.42 -9.92 -1.25
C THR A 131 9.02 -8.97 -0.23
N VAL A 132 8.40 -7.79 -0.08
CA VAL A 132 8.80 -6.80 0.92
C VAL A 132 7.96 -6.99 2.16
N TYR A 133 8.60 -7.07 3.33
CA TYR A 133 7.92 -7.11 4.62
C TYR A 133 7.90 -5.72 5.27
N GLN A 134 6.75 -5.30 5.77
CA GLN A 134 6.55 -4.04 6.50
C GLN A 134 5.90 -4.33 7.86
N LYS A 135 6.50 -3.79 8.92
CA LYS A 135 5.89 -3.76 10.25
C LYS A 135 5.51 -2.33 10.58
N ILE A 136 4.26 -2.12 11.00
CA ILE A 136 3.71 -0.81 11.36
C ILE A 136 3.19 -0.88 12.80
N GLU A 137 3.57 0.11 13.60
CA GLU A 137 3.10 0.29 14.96
C GLU A 137 2.20 1.54 14.99
N LEU A 138 0.95 1.37 15.47
CA LEU A 138 -0.02 2.46 15.61
C LEU A 138 0.14 3.26 16.91
#